data_AF-A0AAU2U576-F1
#
_entry.id   AF-A0AAU2U576-F1
#
_cell.length_a   1.000
_cell.length_b   1.000
_cell.length_c   1.000
_cell.angle_alpha   90.00
_cell.angle_beta   90.00
_cell.angle_gamma   90.00
#
_symmetry.space_group_name_H-M   'P 1'
#
loop_
_entity.id
_entity.type
_entity.pdbx_description
1 polymer ?
#
loop_
_entity_poly.entity_id
_entity_poly.type
_entity_poly.pdbx_seq_one_letter_code
_entity_poly.pdbx_strand_id
1 'polypeptide(L)'
;MPFPRTAIYAATITAVSLTLTACGSGESGKSATSGLDKLSGEQRTITEQVIPLPEMQDNPQPQGGAGVLICDDVDFTDEYCDGVSVYEESAPDKFNDNTSSIKNPNNFSVTFYDNFGFSGDSITLKPGEEVPSLNPDGAEQGINDRISSWQPQVETRAGERAVLTVCTDNDLGGQCEDVPITDGSATLNDSISSIQNTSDFDVTFYTNTGFRGSGITIPSRSYVRTLDPDGVFSGVNDKISSWQPVLSR
;
A
#
# COMPACT_ATOMS: atom_id res chain seq x y z
N MET A 1 0.04 -6.74 44.42
CA MET A 1 0.69 -6.33 43.17
C MET A 1 -0.39 -5.82 42.23
N PRO A 2 -0.25 -4.62 41.65
CA PRO A 2 -1.36 -3.89 41.04
C PRO A 2 -1.51 -4.18 39.54
N PHE A 3 -2.75 -4.26 39.08
CA PHE A 3 -3.12 -4.28 37.66
C PHE A 3 -3.14 -2.85 37.08
N PRO A 4 -2.69 -2.61 35.85
CA PRO A 4 -3.13 -1.46 35.05
C PRO A 4 -4.14 -1.92 33.98
N ARG A 5 -5.41 -1.51 34.09
CA ARG A 5 -6.03 -0.32 33.47
C ARG A 5 -6.32 -0.48 31.98
N THR A 6 -7.54 -0.93 31.70
CA THR A 6 -8.23 -0.85 30.40
C THR A 6 -8.54 0.62 30.08
N ALA A 7 -8.06 1.12 28.94
CA ALA A 7 -8.45 2.43 28.43
C ALA A 7 -9.71 2.30 27.56
N ILE A 8 -10.76 3.03 27.92
CA ILE A 8 -11.98 3.17 27.13
C ILE A 8 -11.78 4.40 26.24
N TYR A 9 -11.75 4.19 24.93
CA TYR A 9 -11.79 5.29 23.96
C TYR A 9 -13.25 5.66 23.69
N ALA A 10 -13.63 6.88 24.05
CA ALA A 10 -14.89 7.49 23.64
C ALA A 10 -14.68 8.20 22.30
N ALA A 11 -15.34 7.74 21.24
CA ALA A 11 -15.37 8.42 19.96
C ALA A 11 -16.45 9.51 19.98
N THR A 12 -16.04 10.77 19.85
CA THR A 12 -16.93 11.93 19.71
C THR A 12 -17.41 12.03 18.26
N ILE A 13 -18.71 11.85 18.04
CA ILE A 13 -19.37 12.09 16.74
C ILE A 13 -19.76 13.57 16.68
N THR A 14 -19.12 14.33 15.80
CA THR A 14 -19.52 15.71 15.50
C THR A 14 -20.54 15.71 14.36
N ALA A 15 -21.80 15.96 14.68
CA ALA A 15 -22.85 16.14 13.68
C ALA A 15 -22.72 17.53 13.03
N VAL A 16 -22.42 17.57 11.74
CA VAL A 16 -22.47 18.81 10.94
C VAL A 16 -23.92 19.01 10.49
N SER A 17 -24.55 20.05 11.02
CA SER A 17 -25.89 20.48 10.58
C SER A 17 -25.75 21.40 9.37
N LEU A 18 -26.26 20.97 8.21
CA LEU A 18 -26.44 21.84 7.05
C LEU A 18 -27.72 22.67 7.25
N THR A 19 -27.56 23.98 7.41
CA THR A 19 -28.67 24.93 7.26
C THR A 19 -28.76 25.43 5.83
N LEU A 20 -29.88 25.13 5.17
CA LEU A 20 -30.33 25.74 3.92
C LEU A 20 -30.73 27.21 4.19
N THR A 21 -30.15 28.15 3.44
CA THR A 21 -30.61 29.55 3.43
C THR A 21 -31.33 29.84 2.12
N ALA A 22 -32.64 30.10 2.25
CA ALA A 22 -33.50 30.60 1.19
C ALA A 22 -33.43 32.13 1.07
N CYS A 23 -33.66 32.62 -0.15
CA CYS A 23 -33.66 34.02 -0.55
C CYS A 23 -34.89 34.79 -0.02
N GLY A 24 -34.71 36.03 0.43
CA GLY A 24 -35.80 36.92 0.85
C GLY A 24 -35.36 38.38 1.00
N SER A 25 -35.99 39.25 0.23
CA SER A 25 -35.83 40.72 0.15
C SER A 25 -36.55 41.47 1.29
N GLY A 26 -36.03 42.64 1.71
CA GLY A 26 -36.85 43.72 2.27
C GLY A 26 -36.37 44.46 3.52
N GLU A 27 -35.82 45.66 3.30
CA GLU A 27 -35.92 46.93 4.08
C GLU A 27 -35.43 47.11 5.55
N SER A 28 -34.48 48.04 5.66
CA SER A 28 -34.44 49.26 6.53
C SER A 28 -34.65 49.15 8.05
N GLY A 29 -33.59 49.43 8.82
CA GLY A 29 -33.70 49.75 10.24
C GLY A 29 -32.38 49.97 10.99
N LYS A 30 -31.95 51.24 11.05
CA LYS A 30 -31.05 51.92 12.02
C LYS A 30 -30.26 51.11 13.08
N SER A 31 -28.96 51.42 13.09
CA SER A 31 -28.17 51.92 14.24
C SER A 31 -27.85 50.98 15.40
N ALA A 32 -26.60 50.49 15.43
CA ALA A 32 -25.75 50.54 16.62
C ALA A 32 -24.28 50.38 16.21
N THR A 33 -23.50 51.45 16.39
CA THR A 33 -22.04 51.44 16.32
C THR A 33 -21.46 50.72 17.53
N SER A 34 -20.96 49.49 17.35
CA SER A 34 -20.11 48.81 18.34
C SER A 34 -18.69 48.76 17.82
N GLY A 35 -17.78 49.45 18.53
CA GLY A 35 -16.37 49.55 18.19
C GLY A 35 -15.66 48.20 18.22
N LEU A 36 -15.31 47.72 17.03
CA LEU A 36 -14.34 46.65 16.80
C LEU A 36 -13.17 47.12 15.90
N ASP A 37 -12.99 48.44 15.79
CA ASP A 37 -11.80 49.02 15.18
C ASP A 37 -10.66 49.06 16.21
N LYS A 38 -10.01 47.91 16.45
CA LYS A 38 -8.64 47.81 17.04
C LYS A 38 -8.19 46.36 17.24
N LEU A 39 -8.26 45.54 16.19
CA LEU A 39 -7.39 44.36 16.06
C LEU A 39 -6.82 44.34 14.65
N SER A 40 -6.01 45.36 14.35
CA SER A 40 -5.02 45.32 13.27
C SER A 40 -3.92 44.34 13.69
N GLY A 41 -4.24 43.05 13.60
CA GLY A 41 -3.28 41.97 13.74
C GLY A 41 -2.33 42.05 12.56
N GLU A 42 -1.07 42.35 12.88
CA GLU A 42 0.08 42.27 11.99
C GLU A 42 0.08 40.91 11.30
N GLN A 43 -0.32 40.88 10.03
CA GLN A 43 -0.31 39.67 9.22
C GLN A 43 1.17 39.31 9.00
N ARG A 44 1.69 38.46 9.88
CA ARG A 44 3.03 37.89 9.72
C ARG A 44 3.01 37.04 8.46
N THR A 45 3.66 37.54 7.42
CA THR A 45 4.05 36.74 6.26
C THR A 45 4.89 35.58 6.78
N ILE A 46 4.29 34.39 6.82
CA ILE A 46 5.04 33.16 7.02
C ILE A 46 5.78 32.96 5.70
N THR A 47 7.06 33.32 5.67
CA THR A 47 7.96 32.89 4.61
C THR A 47 8.04 31.38 4.72
N GLU A 48 7.32 30.66 3.86
CA GLU A 48 7.51 29.23 3.64
C GLU A 48 8.99 29.04 3.28
N GLN A 49 9.79 28.64 4.27
CA GLN A 49 11.05 28.00 3.97
C GLN A 49 10.68 26.68 3.31
N VAL A 50 10.83 26.64 1.99
CA VAL A 50 10.87 25.40 1.23
C VAL A 50 11.99 24.57 1.85
N ILE A 51 11.62 23.63 2.71
CA ILE A 51 12.55 22.61 3.20
C ILE A 51 12.92 21.84 1.94
N PRO A 52 14.17 21.87 1.48
CA PRO A 52 14.56 21.07 0.33
C PRO A 52 14.23 19.62 0.69
N LEU A 53 13.34 19.01 -0.10
CA LEU A 53 13.13 17.57 -0.06
C LEU A 53 14.52 16.92 -0.15
N PRO A 54 14.83 15.92 0.70
CA PRO A 54 16.07 15.19 0.53
C PRO A 54 16.14 14.75 -0.92
N GLU A 55 17.24 15.10 -1.61
CA GLU A 55 17.52 14.56 -2.92
C GLU A 55 17.53 13.04 -2.75
N MET A 56 16.46 12.37 -3.18
CA MET A 56 16.45 10.94 -3.31
C MET A 56 17.48 10.67 -4.40
N GLN A 57 18.69 10.29 -3.98
CA GLN A 57 19.72 9.74 -4.86
C GLN A 57 19.02 8.79 -5.82
N ASP A 58 19.19 9.09 -7.12
CA ASP A 58 18.67 8.36 -8.26
C ASP A 58 18.35 6.92 -7.86
N ASN A 59 17.06 6.64 -7.61
CA ASN A 59 16.57 5.31 -7.36
C ASN A 59 17.01 4.50 -8.57
N PRO A 60 18.05 3.63 -8.46
CA PRO A 60 18.38 2.81 -9.60
C PRO A 60 17.18 1.91 -9.74
N GLN A 61 16.33 2.17 -10.75
CA GLN A 61 15.32 1.20 -11.15
C GLN A 61 16.06 -0.14 -11.18
N PRO A 62 15.67 -1.12 -10.36
CA PRO A 62 16.26 -2.43 -10.49
C PRO A 62 15.91 -2.86 -11.91
N GLN A 63 16.92 -2.96 -12.77
CA GLN A 63 16.76 -3.49 -14.12
C GLN A 63 16.49 -5.02 -14.09
N GLY A 64 16.20 -5.58 -12.91
CA GLY A 64 15.66 -6.91 -12.69
C GLY A 64 14.29 -6.78 -12.04
N GLY A 65 13.32 -7.61 -12.46
CA GLY A 65 11.96 -7.61 -11.91
C GLY A 65 11.93 -7.77 -10.38
N ALA A 66 10.79 -7.41 -9.78
CA ALA A 66 10.55 -7.54 -8.35
C ALA A 66 10.80 -9.00 -7.90
N GLY A 67 11.86 -9.20 -7.14
CA GLY A 67 12.38 -10.53 -6.81
C GLY A 67 13.22 -10.53 -5.55
N VAL A 68 13.30 -11.70 -4.91
CA VAL A 68 14.13 -11.97 -3.73
C VAL A 68 15.20 -12.98 -4.11
N LEU A 69 16.37 -12.86 -3.50
CA LEU A 69 17.42 -13.88 -3.65
C LEU A 69 17.27 -14.87 -2.49
N ILE A 70 17.14 -16.15 -2.83
CA ILE A 70 16.94 -17.24 -1.88
C ILE A 70 18.02 -18.30 -2.13
N CYS A 71 18.64 -18.81 -1.07
CA CYS A 71 19.65 -19.86 -1.15
C CYS A 71 19.38 -20.96 -0.10
N ASP A 72 19.82 -22.18 -0.42
CA ASP A 72 19.76 -23.35 0.48
C ASP A 72 20.99 -23.49 1.39
N ASP A 73 21.93 -22.55 1.28
CA ASP A 73 23.11 -22.44 2.13
C ASP A 73 23.10 -21.15 2.96
N VAL A 74 24.06 -21.05 3.88
CA VAL A 74 24.32 -19.84 4.66
C VAL A 74 25.35 -18.95 3.95
N ASP A 75 25.41 -17.68 4.34
CA ASP A 75 26.36 -16.67 3.87
C ASP A 75 26.34 -16.40 2.35
N PHE A 76 25.34 -16.91 1.62
CA PHE A 76 25.21 -16.77 0.16
C PHE A 76 26.46 -17.31 -0.59
N THR A 77 27.05 -18.39 -0.08
CA THR A 77 28.39 -18.86 -0.48
C THR A 77 28.41 -19.77 -1.69
N ASP A 78 27.28 -20.40 -2.02
CA ASP A 78 27.21 -21.49 -2.97
C ASP A 78 26.59 -21.09 -4.33
N GLU A 79 26.68 -22.01 -5.31
CA GLU A 79 26.07 -21.88 -6.64
C GLU A 79 24.52 -21.98 -6.60
N TYR A 80 23.93 -22.27 -5.43
CA TYR A 80 22.52 -22.65 -5.28
C TYR A 80 21.60 -21.50 -4.83
N CYS A 81 21.93 -20.27 -5.22
CA CYS A 81 21.07 -19.11 -5.03
C CYS A 81 20.28 -18.79 -6.31
N ASP A 82 18.98 -18.52 -6.20
CA ASP A 82 18.18 -18.00 -7.32
C ASP A 82 17.41 -16.74 -6.92
N GLY A 83 17.29 -15.84 -7.90
CA GLY A 83 16.31 -14.77 -7.86
C GLY A 83 14.92 -15.32 -8.14
N VAL A 84 14.05 -15.31 -7.14
CA VAL A 84 12.65 -15.76 -7.27
C VAL A 84 11.73 -14.54 -7.26
N SER A 85 10.68 -14.56 -8.08
CA SER A 85 9.72 -13.44 -8.11
C SER A 85 8.99 -13.32 -6.77
N VAL A 86 8.86 -12.10 -6.25
CA VAL A 86 8.06 -11.86 -5.03
C VAL A 86 6.56 -12.08 -5.25
N TYR A 87 6.13 -12.27 -6.50
CA TYR A 87 4.73 -12.53 -6.86
C TYR A 87 4.40 -14.03 -6.91
N GLU A 88 5.38 -14.90 -6.73
CA GLU A 88 5.12 -16.31 -6.50
C GLU A 88 4.64 -16.50 -5.06
N GLU A 89 3.46 -17.09 -4.88
CA GLU A 89 2.84 -17.27 -3.56
C GLU A 89 3.45 -18.43 -2.76
N SER A 90 4.33 -19.20 -3.39
CA SER A 90 4.93 -20.42 -2.86
C SER A 90 6.38 -20.54 -3.28
N ALA A 91 7.21 -21.07 -2.37
CA ALA A 91 8.58 -21.42 -2.69
C ALA A 91 8.63 -22.48 -3.80
N PRO A 92 9.50 -22.35 -4.82
CA PRO A 92 9.80 -23.42 -5.75
C PRO A 92 10.26 -24.68 -5.00
N ASP A 93 9.96 -25.86 -5.54
CA ASP A 93 10.25 -27.16 -4.91
C ASP A 93 11.68 -27.28 -4.37
N LYS A 94 12.66 -26.64 -5.02
CA LYS A 94 14.06 -26.68 -4.57
C LYS A 94 14.32 -25.93 -3.26
N PHE A 95 13.57 -24.87 -2.98
CA PHE A 95 13.76 -24.01 -1.81
C PHE A 95 12.68 -24.17 -0.75
N ASN A 96 11.55 -24.80 -1.10
CA ASN A 96 10.50 -25.10 -0.15
C ASN A 96 11.07 -25.97 0.98
N ASP A 97 11.07 -25.42 2.18
CA ASP A 97 11.64 -26.06 3.38
C ASP A 97 13.13 -26.42 3.26
N ASN A 98 13.88 -25.69 2.43
CA ASN A 98 15.33 -25.84 2.29
C ASN A 98 16.07 -24.50 2.32
N THR A 99 15.38 -23.39 2.57
CA THR A 99 15.99 -22.05 2.54
C THR A 99 16.78 -21.75 3.81
N SER A 100 18.07 -21.46 3.67
CA SER A 100 18.99 -21.14 4.76
C SER A 100 19.47 -19.69 4.78
N SER A 101 19.41 -18.97 3.65
CA SER A 101 19.70 -17.53 3.58
C SER A 101 18.81 -16.81 2.57
N ILE A 102 18.52 -15.53 2.85
CA ILE A 102 17.60 -14.71 2.05
C ILE A 102 18.09 -13.26 1.93
N LYS A 103 17.80 -12.63 0.79
CA LYS A 103 18.09 -11.22 0.54
C LYS A 103 16.95 -10.53 -0.19
N ASN A 104 16.63 -9.33 0.27
CA ASN A 104 15.62 -8.47 -0.31
C ASN A 104 16.27 -7.29 -1.06
N PRO A 105 16.54 -7.40 -2.37
CA PRO A 105 17.11 -6.31 -3.16
C PRO A 105 16.08 -5.22 -3.52
N ASN A 106 14.81 -5.40 -3.15
CA ASN A 106 13.74 -4.49 -3.54
C ASN A 106 13.75 -3.19 -2.73
N ASN A 107 12.98 -2.21 -3.21
CA ASN A 107 12.71 -0.95 -2.51
C ASN A 107 11.49 -1.03 -1.57
N PHE A 108 10.91 -2.21 -1.37
CA PHE A 108 9.82 -2.50 -0.42
C PHE A 108 10.19 -3.65 0.52
N SER A 109 9.49 -3.77 1.63
CA SER A 109 9.72 -4.85 2.61
C SER A 109 9.11 -6.17 2.09
N VAL A 110 9.66 -7.34 2.44
CA VAL A 110 9.10 -8.65 2.07
C VAL A 110 8.98 -9.50 3.33
N THR A 111 7.84 -10.17 3.53
CA THR A 111 7.68 -11.14 4.62
C THR A 111 7.70 -12.56 4.09
N PHE A 112 8.55 -13.39 4.69
CA PHE A 112 8.69 -14.81 4.41
C PHE A 112 8.04 -15.61 5.53
N TYR A 113 7.39 -16.71 5.16
CA TYR A 113 6.56 -17.54 6.04
C TYR A 113 7.00 -18.99 5.95
N ASP A 114 6.92 -19.68 7.08
CA ASP A 114 7.30 -21.09 7.21
C ASP A 114 6.24 -22.08 6.68
N ASN A 115 5.05 -21.61 6.32
CA ASN A 115 4.00 -22.43 5.70
C ASN A 115 3.48 -21.77 4.42
N PHE A 116 2.78 -22.56 3.60
CA PHE A 116 2.04 -22.04 2.44
C PHE A 116 0.93 -21.07 2.85
N GLY A 117 0.52 -20.23 1.90
CA GLY A 117 -0.59 -19.28 2.09
C GLY A 117 -0.29 -18.21 3.14
N PHE A 118 0.97 -17.81 3.27
CA PHE A 118 1.42 -16.70 4.13
C PHE A 118 1.07 -16.90 5.61
N SER A 119 1.33 -18.10 6.13
CA SER A 119 0.94 -18.49 7.48
C SER A 119 2.10 -19.07 8.31
N GLY A 120 1.90 -19.13 9.63
CA GLY A 120 2.87 -19.66 10.59
C GLY A 120 3.93 -18.65 11.03
N ASP A 121 5.13 -19.13 11.37
CA ASP A 121 6.25 -18.27 11.78
C ASP A 121 6.76 -17.45 10.58
N SER A 122 7.20 -16.22 10.84
CA SER A 122 7.56 -15.31 9.75
C SER A 122 8.73 -14.38 10.10
N ILE A 123 9.46 -13.95 9.06
CA ILE A 123 10.44 -12.86 9.14
C ILE A 123 10.15 -11.81 8.06
N THR A 124 10.30 -10.54 8.39
CA THR A 124 10.16 -9.44 7.44
C THR A 124 11.53 -8.80 7.19
N LEU A 125 11.95 -8.75 5.93
CA LEU A 125 13.15 -8.05 5.48
C LEU A 125 12.77 -6.69 4.92
N LYS A 126 13.41 -5.63 5.40
CA LYS A 126 13.28 -4.27 4.86
C LYS A 126 13.97 -4.12 3.51
N PRO A 127 13.75 -3.00 2.80
CA PRO A 127 14.47 -2.71 1.57
C PRO A 127 15.99 -2.83 1.74
N GLY A 128 16.63 -3.63 0.89
CA GLY A 128 18.08 -3.87 0.91
C GLY A 128 18.58 -4.76 2.06
N GLU A 129 17.70 -5.29 2.91
CA GLU A 129 18.08 -6.16 4.02
C GLU A 129 18.41 -7.58 3.54
N GLU A 130 19.31 -8.24 4.26
CA GLU A 130 19.72 -9.61 4.01
C GLU A 130 19.92 -10.37 5.32
N VAL A 131 19.64 -11.66 5.28
CA VAL A 131 19.83 -12.59 6.38
C VAL A 131 20.77 -13.70 5.88
N PRO A 132 22.08 -13.59 6.15
CA PRO A 132 23.06 -14.55 5.68
C PRO A 132 22.89 -15.92 6.34
N SER A 133 22.29 -16.01 7.53
CA SER A 133 21.94 -17.29 8.12
C SER A 133 20.62 -17.16 8.87
N LEU A 134 19.64 -17.97 8.47
CA LEU A 134 18.36 -18.11 9.19
C LEU A 134 18.52 -18.93 10.48
N ASN A 135 19.70 -19.53 10.69
CA ASN A 135 20.09 -20.25 11.90
C ASN A 135 21.52 -19.85 12.37
N PRO A 136 21.72 -18.61 12.85
CA PRO A 136 23.06 -18.09 13.13
C PRO A 136 23.77 -18.79 14.31
N ASP A 137 23.02 -19.37 15.24
CA ASP A 137 23.55 -19.98 16.47
C ASP A 137 23.41 -21.51 16.53
N GLY A 138 22.97 -22.15 15.43
CA GLY A 138 22.66 -23.59 15.40
C GLY A 138 21.43 -24.00 16.21
N ALA A 139 20.62 -23.03 16.66
CA ALA A 139 19.35 -23.29 17.33
C ALA A 139 18.27 -23.59 16.28
N GLU A 140 17.50 -24.67 16.47
CA GLU A 140 16.30 -24.99 15.66
C GLU A 140 15.16 -23.94 15.80
N GLN A 141 15.45 -22.76 16.35
CA GLN A 141 14.47 -21.70 16.55
C GLN A 141 14.47 -20.77 15.33
N GLY A 142 13.36 -20.75 14.60
CA GLY A 142 13.15 -19.83 13.48
C GLY A 142 12.52 -20.51 12.27
N ILE A 143 12.68 -19.86 11.12
CA ILE A 143 12.13 -20.32 9.82
C ILE A 143 13.20 -20.94 8.90
N ASN A 144 14.40 -21.20 9.42
CA ASN A 144 15.49 -21.86 8.69
C ASN A 144 15.04 -23.21 8.14
N ASP A 145 15.27 -23.44 6.86
CA ASP A 145 14.85 -24.65 6.12
C ASP A 145 13.35 -24.93 6.28
N ARG A 146 12.55 -23.88 6.42
CA ARG A 146 11.09 -23.99 6.57
C ARG A 146 10.33 -22.99 5.71
N ILE A 147 11.01 -22.09 4.99
CA ILE A 147 10.30 -21.10 4.16
C ILE A 147 9.53 -21.80 3.05
N SER A 148 8.22 -21.54 3.02
CA SER A 148 7.27 -22.13 2.07
C SER A 148 6.50 -21.06 1.27
N SER A 149 6.40 -19.83 1.76
CA SER A 149 5.77 -18.72 1.01
C SER A 149 6.34 -17.35 1.40
N TRP A 150 6.08 -16.34 0.57
CA TRP A 150 6.43 -14.95 0.87
C TRP A 150 5.44 -13.99 0.24
N GLN A 151 5.37 -12.77 0.77
CA GLN A 151 4.59 -11.70 0.17
C GLN A 151 5.29 -10.34 0.35
N PRO A 152 5.23 -9.46 -0.66
CA PRO A 152 5.67 -8.08 -0.51
C PRO A 152 4.81 -7.38 0.56
N GLN A 153 5.49 -6.77 1.52
CA GLN A 153 4.91 -5.78 2.43
C GLN A 153 5.10 -4.41 1.79
N VAL A 154 4.02 -3.92 1.19
CA VAL A 154 3.93 -2.48 0.99
C VAL A 154 3.61 -1.92 2.36
N GLU A 155 4.61 -1.33 3.02
CA GLU A 155 4.40 -0.60 4.26
C GLU A 155 3.36 0.48 3.96
N THR A 156 2.10 0.23 4.32
CA THR A 156 1.14 1.31 4.48
C THR A 156 1.74 2.17 5.57
N ARG A 157 2.34 3.30 5.17
CA ARG A 157 2.83 4.31 6.12
C ARG A 157 1.75 4.46 7.17
N ALA A 158 2.06 4.16 8.43
CA ALA A 158 1.09 4.01 9.52
C ALA A 158 0.33 5.31 9.90
N GLY A 159 0.32 6.32 9.02
CA GLY A 159 -0.54 7.50 9.07
C GLY A 159 -1.06 7.96 7.70
N GLU A 160 -0.72 7.29 6.60
CA GLU A 160 -1.14 7.66 5.25
C GLU A 160 -1.81 6.46 4.56
N ARG A 161 -3.15 6.49 4.64
CA ARG A 161 -4.13 6.03 3.65
C ARG A 161 -3.88 4.65 3.04
N ALA A 162 -4.87 3.79 3.17
CA ALA A 162 -5.00 2.60 2.34
C ALA A 162 -4.62 2.91 0.86
N VAL A 163 -3.56 2.28 0.37
CA VAL A 163 -2.95 2.57 -0.95
C VAL A 163 -3.32 1.46 -1.92
N LEU A 164 -3.64 1.86 -3.15
CA LEU A 164 -3.66 0.98 -4.31
C LEU A 164 -2.47 1.37 -5.15
N THR A 165 -1.68 0.41 -5.59
CA THR A 165 -0.68 0.65 -6.63
C THR A 165 -1.29 0.19 -7.95
N VAL A 166 -1.41 1.10 -8.90
CA VAL A 166 -1.93 0.82 -10.24
C VAL A 166 -0.82 1.06 -11.26
N CYS A 167 -0.68 0.17 -12.23
CA CYS A 167 0.42 0.24 -13.20
C CYS A 167 -0.08 0.04 -14.64
N THR A 168 0.64 0.63 -15.59
CA THR A 168 0.27 0.57 -17.01
C THR A 168 0.56 -0.75 -17.69
N ASP A 169 1.51 -1.51 -17.16
CA ASP A 169 1.89 -2.79 -17.73
C ASP A 169 1.49 -3.92 -16.78
N ASN A 170 1.58 -5.16 -17.26
CA ASN A 170 1.41 -6.34 -16.41
C ASN A 170 2.51 -6.44 -15.35
N ASP A 171 2.34 -7.31 -14.36
CA ASP A 171 3.38 -7.65 -13.39
C ASP A 171 3.84 -6.46 -12.51
N LEU A 172 3.00 -5.43 -12.34
CA LEU A 172 3.35 -4.12 -11.75
C LEU A 172 4.53 -3.44 -12.47
N GLY A 173 4.63 -3.63 -13.78
CA GLY A 173 5.62 -2.96 -14.63
C GLY A 173 5.14 -1.62 -15.19
N GLY A 174 6.01 -0.95 -15.95
CA GLY A 174 5.66 0.29 -16.65
C GLY A 174 5.57 1.50 -15.73
N GLN A 175 4.64 2.42 -16.04
CA GLN A 175 4.37 3.58 -15.18
C GLN A 175 3.39 3.16 -14.07
N CYS A 176 3.80 3.36 -12.82
CA CYS A 176 2.99 3.05 -11.64
C CYS A 176 2.60 4.32 -10.88
N GLU A 177 1.42 4.29 -10.27
CA GLU A 177 0.90 5.35 -9.39
C GLU A 177 0.35 4.72 -8.12
N ASP A 178 0.79 5.24 -6.97
CA ASP A 178 0.20 4.93 -5.67
C ASP A 178 -0.96 5.88 -5.42
N VAL A 179 -2.18 5.33 -5.44
CA VAL A 179 -3.41 6.10 -5.29
C VAL A 179 -4.11 5.73 -3.98
N PRO A 180 -4.63 6.71 -3.22
CA PRO A 180 -5.38 6.40 -2.02
C PRO A 180 -6.75 5.81 -2.39
N ILE A 181 -7.23 4.84 -1.61
CA ILE A 181 -8.54 4.22 -1.82
C ILE A 181 -9.70 5.22 -1.82
N THR A 182 -9.54 6.34 -1.12
CA THR A 182 -10.56 7.37 -1.00
C THR A 182 -10.71 8.28 -2.23
N ASP A 183 -9.73 8.33 -3.13
CA ASP A 183 -9.69 9.35 -4.19
C ASP A 183 -10.32 8.89 -5.51
N GLY A 184 -10.74 7.62 -5.60
CA GLY A 184 -11.66 7.10 -6.62
C GLY A 184 -11.35 7.39 -8.08
N SER A 185 -10.16 7.88 -8.43
CA SER A 185 -9.68 8.22 -9.76
C SER A 185 -8.15 8.31 -9.79
N ALA A 186 -7.53 7.84 -10.88
CA ALA A 186 -6.07 7.82 -11.09
C ALA A 186 -5.70 8.70 -12.27
N THR A 187 -4.44 9.18 -12.31
CA THR A 187 -3.92 9.86 -13.50
C THR A 187 -3.71 8.92 -14.67
N LEU A 188 -3.46 7.63 -14.39
CA LEU A 188 -3.31 6.56 -15.39
C LEU A 188 -4.61 6.16 -16.12
N ASN A 189 -5.74 6.81 -15.84
CA ASN A 189 -7.07 6.56 -16.40
C ASN A 189 -7.09 5.83 -17.76
N ASP A 190 -7.81 4.71 -17.84
CA ASP A 190 -7.95 3.88 -19.04
C ASP A 190 -6.61 3.33 -19.58
N SER A 191 -5.58 3.23 -18.74
CA SER A 191 -4.30 2.61 -19.10
C SER A 191 -3.82 1.62 -18.05
N ILE A 192 -4.68 1.22 -17.10
CA ILE A 192 -4.30 0.33 -15.99
C ILE A 192 -4.40 -1.13 -16.44
N SER A 193 -3.29 -1.87 -16.32
CA SER A 193 -3.17 -3.29 -16.68
C SER A 193 -2.80 -4.20 -15.50
N SER A 194 -2.27 -3.66 -14.40
CA SER A 194 -2.07 -4.43 -13.16
C SER A 194 -2.33 -3.58 -11.91
N ILE A 195 -2.73 -4.26 -10.83
CA ILE A 195 -3.20 -3.61 -9.59
C ILE A 195 -2.70 -4.38 -8.38
N GLN A 196 -2.14 -3.66 -7.40
CA GLN A 196 -1.89 -4.16 -6.06
C GLN A 196 -2.79 -3.44 -5.06
N ASN A 197 -3.61 -4.19 -4.33
CA ASN A 197 -4.40 -3.67 -3.24
C ASN A 197 -3.73 -4.00 -1.91
N THR A 198 -3.10 -3.03 -1.29
CA THR A 198 -2.35 -3.22 -0.04
C THR A 198 -3.19 -2.90 1.20
N SER A 199 -4.46 -2.54 0.98
CA SER A 199 -5.36 -2.18 2.06
C SER A 199 -6.04 -3.37 2.71
N ASP A 200 -6.69 -3.08 3.85
CA ASP A 200 -7.59 -3.98 4.55
C ASP A 200 -9.02 -3.98 3.98
N PHE A 201 -9.26 -3.35 2.83
CA PHE A 201 -10.57 -3.29 2.19
C PHE A 201 -10.53 -3.98 0.83
N ASP A 202 -11.59 -4.72 0.51
CA ASP A 202 -11.86 -5.06 -0.88
C ASP A 202 -12.15 -3.77 -1.65
N VAL A 203 -11.69 -3.68 -2.90
CA VAL A 203 -11.90 -2.48 -3.73
C VAL A 203 -12.52 -2.87 -5.06
N THR A 204 -13.63 -2.22 -5.41
CA THR A 204 -14.22 -2.39 -6.74
C THR A 204 -13.72 -1.29 -7.67
N PHE A 205 -13.11 -1.68 -8.78
CA PHE A 205 -12.70 -0.81 -9.89
C PHE A 205 -13.76 -0.83 -10.99
N TYR A 206 -13.97 0.30 -11.67
CA TYR A 206 -15.03 0.51 -12.63
C TYR A 206 -14.49 1.09 -13.94
N THR A 207 -15.11 0.68 -15.06
CA THR A 207 -14.67 1.12 -16.40
C THR A 207 -15.05 2.55 -16.75
N ASN A 208 -15.92 3.18 -15.95
CA ASN A 208 -16.35 4.54 -16.17
C ASN A 208 -16.17 5.34 -14.89
N THR A 209 -16.08 6.66 -15.01
CA THR A 209 -16.03 7.58 -13.88
C THR A 209 -17.31 7.54 -13.04
N GLY A 210 -17.18 7.87 -11.74
CA GLY A 210 -18.32 7.91 -10.82
C GLY A 210 -18.87 6.53 -10.46
N PHE A 211 -18.02 5.50 -10.46
CA PHE A 211 -18.33 4.12 -10.04
C PHE A 211 -19.43 3.46 -10.89
N ARG A 212 -19.30 3.57 -12.22
CA ARG A 212 -20.29 3.09 -13.20
C ARG A 212 -19.67 2.16 -14.23
N GLY A 213 -20.52 1.46 -14.96
CA GLY A 213 -20.09 0.54 -16.00
C GLY A 213 -19.76 -0.84 -15.43
N SER A 214 -18.95 -1.59 -16.16
CA SER A 214 -18.45 -2.88 -15.68
C SER A 214 -17.49 -2.64 -14.53
N GLY A 215 -17.42 -3.58 -13.58
CA GLY A 215 -16.47 -3.48 -12.48
C GLY A 215 -15.97 -4.82 -11.99
N ILE A 216 -14.79 -4.78 -11.39
CA ILE A 216 -14.08 -5.92 -10.80
C ILE A 216 -13.76 -5.60 -9.36
N THR A 217 -13.90 -6.59 -8.47
CA THR A 217 -13.52 -6.41 -7.06
C THR A 217 -12.21 -7.11 -6.80
N ILE A 218 -11.25 -6.35 -6.30
CA ILE A 218 -9.93 -6.81 -5.91
C ILE A 218 -9.94 -6.98 -4.39
N PRO A 219 -9.73 -8.20 -3.87
CA PRO A 219 -9.73 -8.43 -2.43
C PRO A 219 -8.71 -7.57 -1.68
N SER A 220 -8.94 -7.34 -0.39
CA SER A 220 -7.94 -6.75 0.50
C SER A 220 -6.63 -7.53 0.46
N ARG A 221 -5.50 -6.83 0.56
CA ARG A 221 -4.14 -7.42 0.57
C ARG A 221 -3.90 -8.41 -0.56
N SER A 222 -4.39 -8.09 -1.75
CA SER A 222 -4.29 -8.96 -2.93
C SER A 222 -3.67 -8.24 -4.11
N TYR A 223 -3.35 -9.02 -5.11
CA TYR A 223 -2.63 -8.58 -6.28
C TYR A 223 -3.24 -9.17 -7.54
N VAL A 224 -3.47 -8.33 -8.54
CA VAL A 224 -3.88 -8.73 -9.89
C VAL A 224 -2.74 -8.46 -10.85
N ARG A 225 -2.13 -9.57 -11.27
CA ARG A 225 -0.96 -9.62 -12.15
C ARG A 225 -1.21 -9.05 -13.53
N THR A 226 -2.37 -9.39 -14.08
CA THR A 226 -2.81 -8.91 -15.39
C THR A 226 -4.31 -8.77 -15.38
N LEU A 227 -4.79 -7.66 -15.94
CA LEU A 227 -6.19 -7.43 -16.22
C LEU A 227 -6.61 -7.99 -17.60
N ASP A 228 -5.78 -8.86 -18.19
CA ASP A 228 -5.88 -9.45 -19.53
C ASP A 228 -7.27 -9.37 -20.19
N PRO A 229 -7.39 -8.72 -21.36
CA PRO A 229 -8.66 -8.60 -22.08
C PRO A 229 -9.35 -9.93 -22.39
N ASP A 230 -8.63 -11.06 -22.42
CA ASP A 230 -9.18 -12.38 -22.70
C ASP A 230 -9.37 -13.24 -21.43
N GLY A 231 -9.01 -12.70 -20.25
CA GLY A 231 -9.04 -13.40 -18.97
C GLY A 231 -10.33 -13.23 -18.16
N VAL A 232 -10.26 -13.59 -16.88
CA VAL A 232 -11.38 -13.48 -15.92
C VAL A 232 -11.77 -12.01 -15.67
N PHE A 233 -10.87 -11.07 -15.99
CA PHE A 233 -11.06 -9.63 -15.92
C PHE A 233 -11.36 -8.99 -17.29
N SER A 234 -11.73 -9.82 -18.28
CA SER A 234 -12.04 -9.39 -19.64
C SER A 234 -13.03 -8.21 -19.66
N GLY A 235 -12.66 -7.19 -20.43
CA GLY A 235 -13.44 -5.97 -20.60
C GLY A 235 -13.14 -4.83 -19.62
N VAL A 236 -12.21 -5.00 -18.67
CA VAL A 236 -11.80 -3.93 -17.74
C VAL A 236 -10.35 -3.46 -17.94
N ASN A 237 -9.49 -4.26 -18.58
CA ASN A 237 -8.13 -3.86 -18.97
C ASN A 237 -8.13 -2.52 -19.72
N ASP A 238 -7.22 -1.61 -19.35
CA ASP A 238 -7.05 -0.31 -19.99
C ASP A 238 -8.34 0.49 -20.14
N LYS A 239 -9.27 0.29 -19.19
CA LYS A 239 -10.56 0.99 -19.17
C LYS A 239 -10.93 1.48 -17.79
N ILE A 240 -10.09 1.26 -16.78
CA ILE A 240 -10.40 1.66 -15.41
C ILE A 240 -10.34 3.17 -15.30
N SER A 241 -11.46 3.76 -14.86
CA SER A 241 -11.57 5.21 -14.66
C SER A 241 -11.99 5.60 -13.24
N SER A 242 -12.47 4.67 -12.41
CA SER A 242 -12.77 4.95 -10.99
C SER A 242 -12.76 3.71 -10.10
N TRP A 243 -12.71 3.89 -8.78
CA TRP A 243 -12.81 2.80 -7.80
C TRP A 243 -13.43 3.23 -6.47
N GLN A 244 -13.94 2.28 -5.69
CA GLN A 244 -14.39 2.54 -4.32
C GLN A 244 -14.14 1.33 -3.41
N PRO A 245 -13.89 1.56 -2.11
CA PRO A 245 -13.83 0.48 -1.13
C PRO A 245 -15.20 -0.17 -0.96
N VAL A 246 -15.18 -1.49 -0.81
CA VAL A 246 -16.34 -2.27 -0.38
C VAL A 246 -16.32 -2.32 1.15
N LEU A 247 -17.27 -1.65 1.77
CA LEU A 247 -17.50 -1.79 3.20
C LEU A 247 -18.20 -3.13 3.45
N SER A 248 -17.46 -4.11 3.97
CA SER A 248 -18.03 -5.34 4.49
C SER A 248 -19.04 -4.97 5.59
N ARG A 249 -20.28 -5.48 5.46
CA ARG A 249 -21.36 -5.26 6.42
C ARG A 249 -21.31 -6.25 7.57
#